data_AF-A0A8T5BVM9-F1
#
_entry.id   AF-A0A8T5BVM9-F1
#
_cell.length_a   1.000
_cell.length_b   1.000
_cell.length_c   1.000
_cell.angle_alpha   90.00
_cell.angle_beta   90.00
_cell.angle_gamma   90.00
#
_symmetry.space_group_name_H-M   'P 1'
#
loop_
_entity.id
_entity.type
_entity.pdbx_description
1 polymer ?
#
loop_
_entity_poly.entity_id
_entity_poly.type
_entity_poly.pdbx_seq_one_letter_code
_entity_poly.pdbx_strand_id
1 'polypeptide(L)'
;MKKTTSLLFFLLTLCLISSSVAMAQTLTVTTNMDVYGPGETILVSGTAVANADVTVQLLNPNNQLVDIDYVRAGSDGKYSLSFKIPSMMPTGQWIYGTYTVKAFMGAQTAAKTITIQQKVEVKGKVVDASGAALAGATVAIDTATATTASDGTFTIYLPAAGTYTIKVSKANYYTYTKSITTVIGANDVGTIKLTSYEDKISELEVKIENLNKLIASLNGTIQGLQKSLQSNQADVAALKSTIQQLQTTIQQLQTLSSEVSSLRSSLSSATSDVASLKDQVSKLNSSLGS
;
A
#
# COMPACT_ATOMS: atom_id res chain seq x y z
N MET A 1 -96.96 16.97 -65.44
CA MET A 1 -96.47 16.09 -66.52
C MET A 1 -95.07 16.53 -66.92
N LYS A 2 -94.19 15.55 -67.15
CA LYS A 2 -92.74 15.60 -67.41
C LYS A 2 -92.26 16.73 -68.36
N LYS A 3 -91.03 17.22 -68.09
CA LYS A 3 -89.87 17.43 -69.01
C LYS A 3 -88.72 18.07 -68.20
N THR A 4 -87.66 17.35 -67.77
CA THR A 4 -86.42 16.85 -68.45
C THR A 4 -85.22 17.84 -68.45
N THR A 5 -84.09 17.40 -67.85
CA THR A 5 -82.64 17.64 -68.18
C THR A 5 -82.06 19.07 -68.06
N SER A 6 -80.81 19.41 -67.65
CA SER A 6 -79.52 18.70 -67.48
C SER A 6 -78.45 19.63 -66.81
N LEU A 7 -77.43 19.06 -66.14
CA LEU A 7 -75.99 19.50 -65.99
C LEU A 7 -75.64 20.86 -65.30
N LEU A 8 -74.56 21.13 -64.53
CA LEU A 8 -73.24 20.52 -64.23
C LEU A 8 -72.52 21.33 -63.08
N PHE A 9 -71.85 20.66 -62.11
CA PHE A 9 -70.64 21.00 -61.28
C PHE A 9 -70.52 22.37 -60.51
N PHE A 10 -69.76 22.57 -59.41
CA PHE A 10 -68.46 22.04 -58.96
C PHE A 10 -68.27 22.25 -57.43
N LEU A 11 -67.64 21.27 -56.76
CA LEU A 11 -67.23 21.24 -55.35
C LEU A 11 -65.79 21.76 -55.23
N LEU A 12 -65.45 22.64 -54.28
CA LEU A 12 -64.04 22.98 -54.00
C LEU A 12 -63.77 23.08 -52.48
N THR A 13 -63.51 21.94 -51.86
CA THR A 13 -62.84 21.84 -50.56
C THR A 13 -61.33 21.97 -50.78
N LEU A 14 -60.74 23.05 -50.28
CA LEU A 14 -59.31 23.30 -50.32
C LEU A 14 -58.60 22.45 -49.25
N CYS A 15 -58.32 21.19 -49.58
CA CYS A 15 -57.36 20.38 -48.84
C CYS A 15 -55.96 20.75 -49.34
N LEU A 16 -55.26 21.61 -48.59
CA LEU A 16 -53.82 21.85 -48.78
C LEU A 16 -53.10 20.54 -48.50
N ILE A 17 -52.83 19.80 -49.56
CA ILE A 17 -51.91 18.66 -49.54
C ILE A 17 -50.56 19.27 -49.20
N SER A 18 -50.16 19.20 -47.93
CA SER A 18 -48.75 19.29 -47.57
C SER A 18 -48.08 18.11 -48.24
N SER A 19 -47.64 18.29 -49.48
CA SER A 19 -46.74 17.37 -50.15
C SER A 19 -45.44 17.38 -49.35
N SER A 20 -45.39 16.57 -48.31
CA SER A 20 -44.14 16.17 -47.71
C SER A 20 -43.34 15.55 -48.84
N VAL A 21 -42.29 16.24 -49.28
CA VAL A 21 -41.25 15.59 -50.06
C VAL A 21 -40.80 14.43 -49.19
N ALA A 22 -41.19 13.22 -49.58
CA ALA A 22 -40.66 12.01 -48.99
C ALA A 22 -39.16 12.04 -49.32
N MET A 23 -38.35 12.57 -48.41
CA MET A 23 -36.92 12.36 -48.45
C MET A 23 -36.74 10.85 -48.51
N ALA A 24 -36.08 10.34 -49.55
CA ALA A 24 -35.73 8.94 -49.60
C ALA A 24 -34.91 8.63 -48.35
N GLN A 25 -35.51 7.89 -47.41
CA GLN A 25 -34.86 7.53 -46.16
C GLN A 25 -33.67 6.64 -46.53
N THR A 26 -32.46 7.11 -46.22
CA THR A 26 -31.22 6.43 -46.57
C THR A 26 -30.96 5.28 -45.59
N LEU A 27 -30.43 4.18 -46.13
CA LEU A 27 -29.94 3.09 -45.31
C LEU A 27 -28.72 3.56 -44.50
N THR A 28 -28.75 3.39 -43.18
CA THR A 28 -27.61 3.64 -42.30
C THR A 28 -27.36 2.41 -41.44
N VAL A 29 -26.12 2.23 -40.98
CA VAL A 29 -25.76 1.15 -40.06
C VAL A 29 -24.75 1.66 -39.04
N THR A 30 -25.04 1.41 -37.77
CA THR A 30 -24.17 1.69 -36.63
C THR A 30 -24.19 0.51 -35.68
N THR A 31 -23.25 0.52 -34.74
CA THR A 31 -23.13 -0.47 -33.68
C THR A 31 -23.01 0.23 -32.34
N ASN A 32 -23.35 -0.45 -31.25
CA ASN A 32 -23.27 0.13 -29.91
C ASN A 32 -21.84 0.43 -29.44
N MET A 33 -20.84 -0.26 -30.00
CA MET A 33 -19.41 -0.05 -29.75
C MET A 33 -18.61 -0.16 -31.06
N ASP A 34 -17.40 0.38 -31.05
CA ASP A 34 -16.41 0.23 -32.14
C ASP A 34 -15.44 -0.94 -31.89
N VAL A 35 -15.24 -1.34 -30.64
CA VAL A 35 -14.31 -2.40 -30.23
C VAL A 35 -15.00 -3.40 -29.33
N TYR A 36 -14.91 -4.68 -29.70
CA TYR A 36 -15.50 -5.80 -28.98
C TYR A 36 -14.45 -6.83 -28.55
N GLY A 37 -14.81 -7.65 -27.57
CA GLY A 37 -14.08 -8.86 -27.16
C GLY A 37 -14.92 -10.14 -27.26
N PRO A 38 -14.32 -11.32 -27.03
CA PRO A 38 -15.03 -12.59 -26.99
C PRO A 38 -16.21 -12.56 -26.01
N GLY A 39 -17.34 -13.16 -26.39
CA GLY A 39 -18.54 -13.27 -25.56
C GLY A 39 -19.44 -12.03 -25.53
N GLU A 40 -19.01 -10.88 -26.06
CA GLU A 40 -19.85 -9.68 -26.15
C GLU A 40 -20.93 -9.81 -27.24
N THR A 41 -21.91 -8.91 -27.22
CA THR A 41 -22.98 -8.86 -28.22
C THR A 41 -22.83 -7.57 -29.03
N ILE A 42 -22.79 -7.70 -30.35
CA ILE A 42 -22.82 -6.58 -31.29
C ILE A 42 -24.28 -6.21 -31.49
N LEU A 43 -24.72 -5.07 -30.94
CA LEU A 43 -26.05 -4.53 -31.19
C LEU A 43 -25.95 -3.60 -32.40
N VAL A 44 -26.60 -4.01 -33.50
CA VAL A 44 -26.66 -3.24 -34.74
C VAL A 44 -27.93 -2.42 -34.74
N SER A 45 -27.83 -1.15 -35.16
CA SER A 45 -28.97 -0.26 -35.32
C SER A 45 -28.81 0.62 -36.56
N GLY A 46 -29.92 1.11 -37.10
CA GLY A 46 -29.87 2.02 -38.23
C GLY A 46 -31.25 2.53 -38.63
N THR A 47 -31.25 3.28 -39.72
CA THR A 47 -32.45 3.73 -40.42
C THR A 47 -32.53 3.09 -41.80
N ALA A 48 -33.75 2.83 -42.25
CA ALA A 48 -34.11 2.28 -43.55
C ALA A 48 -35.46 2.86 -43.96
N VAL A 49 -35.91 2.61 -45.19
CA VAL A 49 -37.27 2.94 -45.60
C VAL A 49 -38.27 2.27 -44.66
N ALA A 50 -39.28 3.01 -44.21
CA ALA A 50 -40.31 2.51 -43.30
C ALA A 50 -40.91 1.18 -43.81
N ASN A 51 -40.99 0.19 -42.92
CA ASN A 51 -41.50 -1.16 -43.21
C ASN A 51 -40.71 -1.97 -44.26
N ALA A 52 -39.51 -1.54 -44.67
CA ALA A 52 -38.64 -2.30 -45.55
C ALA A 52 -37.88 -3.39 -44.79
N ASP A 53 -37.58 -4.50 -45.47
CA ASP A 53 -36.71 -5.53 -44.92
C ASP A 53 -35.25 -5.11 -45.05
N VAL A 54 -34.49 -5.26 -43.97
CA VAL A 54 -33.06 -4.97 -43.88
C VAL A 54 -32.33 -6.27 -43.57
N THR A 55 -31.38 -6.63 -44.41
CA THR A 55 -30.46 -7.75 -44.16
C THR A 55 -29.12 -7.20 -43.71
N VAL A 56 -28.54 -7.76 -42.66
CA VAL A 56 -27.22 -7.38 -42.16
C VAL A 56 -26.30 -8.58 -42.20
N GLN A 57 -25.16 -8.43 -42.86
CA GLN A 57 -24.06 -9.39 -42.88
C GLN A 57 -22.93 -8.92 -41.97
N LEU A 58 -22.36 -9.86 -41.23
CA LEU A 58 -21.12 -9.66 -40.49
C LEU A 58 -20.00 -10.39 -41.22
N LEU A 59 -19.01 -9.65 -41.72
CA LEU A 59 -17.85 -10.20 -42.42
C LEU A 59 -16.60 -10.08 -41.56
N ASN A 60 -15.77 -11.13 -41.53
CA ASN A 60 -14.48 -11.14 -40.82
C ASN A 60 -13.41 -10.32 -41.57
N PRO A 61 -12.20 -10.15 -40.99
CA PRO A 61 -11.10 -9.43 -41.63
C PRO A 61 -10.65 -9.98 -42.99
N ASN A 62 -10.94 -11.25 -43.28
CA ASN A 62 -10.66 -11.89 -44.56
C ASN A 62 -11.83 -11.74 -45.55
N ASN A 63 -12.82 -10.90 -45.22
CA ASN A 63 -14.03 -10.64 -46.00
C ASN A 63 -14.91 -11.90 -46.20
N GLN A 64 -14.82 -12.87 -45.28
CA GLN A 64 -15.65 -14.06 -45.26
C GLN A 64 -16.89 -13.80 -44.40
N LEU A 65 -18.05 -14.32 -44.82
CA LEU A 65 -19.29 -14.21 -44.05
C LEU A 65 -19.18 -15.03 -42.76
N VAL A 66 -19.36 -14.36 -41.63
CA VAL A 66 -19.32 -14.95 -40.29
C VAL A 66 -20.74 -15.25 -39.81
N ASP A 67 -21.63 -14.28 -40.00
CA ASP A 67 -23.02 -14.37 -39.59
C ASP A 67 -23.89 -13.46 -40.46
N ILE A 68 -25.18 -13.74 -40.53
CA ILE A 68 -26.17 -12.97 -41.29
C ILE A 68 -27.52 -13.02 -40.58
N ASP A 69 -28.18 -11.88 -40.48
CA ASP A 69 -29.51 -11.78 -39.90
C ASP A 69 -30.34 -10.74 -40.66
N TYR A 70 -31.66 -10.74 -40.47
CA TYR A 70 -32.56 -9.78 -41.11
C TYR A 70 -33.63 -9.29 -40.14
N VAL A 71 -34.09 -8.07 -40.38
CA VAL A 71 -35.14 -7.43 -39.58
C VAL A 71 -35.97 -6.51 -40.46
N ARG A 72 -37.26 -6.41 -40.18
CA ARG A 72 -38.13 -5.43 -40.83
C ARG A 72 -38.06 -4.10 -40.09
N ALA A 73 -37.77 -3.02 -40.82
CA ALA A 73 -37.76 -1.68 -40.25
C ALA A 73 -39.15 -1.28 -39.75
N GLY A 74 -39.21 -0.50 -38.69
CA GLY A 74 -40.46 0.05 -38.16
C GLY A 74 -41.13 1.04 -39.11
N SER A 75 -42.33 1.49 -38.76
CA SER A 75 -43.02 2.56 -39.48
C SER A 75 -42.30 3.92 -39.38
N ASP A 76 -41.42 4.08 -38.41
CA ASP A 76 -40.51 5.22 -38.26
C ASP A 76 -39.19 5.04 -39.04
N GLY A 77 -39.02 3.91 -39.72
CA GLY A 77 -37.83 3.55 -40.47
C GLY A 77 -36.65 3.10 -39.62
N LYS A 78 -36.80 2.89 -38.30
CA LYS A 78 -35.71 2.37 -37.48
C LYS A 78 -35.67 0.84 -37.49
N TYR A 79 -34.47 0.28 -37.39
CA TYR A 79 -34.29 -1.15 -37.23
C TYR A 79 -33.18 -1.46 -36.23
N SER A 80 -33.22 -2.65 -35.63
CA SER A 80 -32.15 -3.15 -34.77
C SER A 80 -32.15 -4.69 -34.73
N LEU A 81 -30.97 -5.28 -34.66
CA LEU A 81 -30.73 -6.72 -34.46
C LEU A 81 -29.39 -6.92 -33.74
N SER A 82 -29.02 -8.17 -33.43
CA SER A 82 -27.78 -8.43 -32.70
C SER A 82 -27.02 -9.68 -33.16
N PHE A 83 -25.70 -9.62 -33.14
CA PHE A 83 -24.81 -10.78 -33.32
C PHE A 83 -24.11 -11.11 -32.01
N LYS A 84 -24.03 -12.41 -31.66
CA LYS A 84 -23.33 -12.87 -30.46
C LYS A 84 -21.91 -13.32 -30.81
N ILE A 85 -20.91 -12.66 -30.25
CA ILE A 85 -19.52 -13.06 -30.40
C ILE A 85 -19.29 -14.32 -29.54
N PRO A 86 -18.67 -15.39 -30.07
CA PRO A 86 -18.31 -16.56 -29.28
C PRO A 86 -17.46 -16.19 -28.06
N SER A 87 -17.69 -16.89 -26.94
CA SER A 87 -16.92 -16.68 -25.70
C SER A 87 -15.45 -17.13 -25.81
N MET A 88 -15.14 -17.98 -26.79
CA MET A 88 -13.78 -18.41 -27.11
C MET A 88 -13.46 -18.03 -28.55
N MET A 89 -12.34 -17.32 -28.76
CA MET A 89 -11.86 -16.92 -30.08
C MET A 89 -10.34 -17.09 -30.20
N PRO A 90 -9.82 -17.47 -31.39
CA PRO A 90 -10.54 -17.69 -32.64
C PRO A 90 -11.32 -19.02 -32.66
N THR A 91 -12.44 -19.07 -33.39
CA THR A 91 -13.24 -20.28 -33.62
C THR A 91 -14.02 -20.19 -34.93
N GLY A 92 -13.92 -21.19 -35.80
CA GLY A 92 -14.54 -21.14 -37.12
C GLY A 92 -14.11 -19.89 -37.93
N GLN A 93 -15.09 -19.12 -38.42
CA GLN A 93 -14.84 -17.86 -39.14
C GLN A 93 -14.60 -16.65 -38.20
N TRP A 94 -14.81 -16.82 -36.89
CA TRP A 94 -14.57 -15.79 -35.88
C TRP A 94 -13.08 -15.74 -35.53
N ILE A 95 -12.38 -14.73 -36.03
CA ILE A 95 -10.97 -14.42 -35.76
C ILE A 95 -10.80 -13.01 -35.17
N TYR A 96 -9.66 -12.69 -34.56
CA TYR A 96 -9.41 -11.31 -34.14
C TYR A 96 -9.10 -10.40 -35.36
N GLY A 97 -9.52 -9.14 -35.29
CA GLY A 97 -9.26 -8.12 -36.30
C GLY A 97 -10.46 -7.24 -36.60
N THR A 98 -10.40 -6.52 -37.73
CA THR A 98 -11.45 -5.60 -38.19
C THR A 98 -12.54 -6.35 -38.97
N TYR A 99 -13.76 -6.30 -38.47
CA TYR A 99 -14.97 -6.84 -39.10
C TYR A 99 -15.71 -5.74 -39.84
N THR A 100 -16.50 -6.14 -40.84
CA THR A 100 -17.43 -5.25 -41.54
C THR A 100 -18.87 -5.68 -41.27
N VAL A 101 -19.64 -4.79 -40.64
CA VAL A 101 -21.10 -4.91 -40.52
C VAL A 101 -21.72 -4.24 -41.74
N LYS A 102 -22.32 -5.01 -42.63
CA LYS A 102 -22.84 -4.53 -43.92
C LYS A 102 -24.35 -4.73 -44.00
N ALA A 103 -25.10 -3.64 -44.06
CA ALA A 103 -26.54 -3.63 -44.18
C ALA A 103 -26.97 -3.47 -45.64
N PHE A 104 -28.06 -4.14 -46.01
CA PHE A 104 -28.66 -4.12 -47.33
C PHE A 104 -30.16 -3.85 -47.24
N MET A 105 -30.67 -3.01 -48.14
CA MET A 105 -32.09 -2.73 -48.33
C MET A 105 -32.34 -2.51 -49.83
N GLY A 106 -32.87 -3.53 -50.51
CA GLY A 106 -32.94 -3.53 -51.97
C GLY A 106 -31.54 -3.33 -52.58
N ALA A 107 -31.38 -2.30 -53.43
CA ALA A 107 -30.09 -1.94 -54.03
C ALA A 107 -29.19 -1.07 -53.12
N GLN A 108 -29.69 -0.55 -51.99
CA GLN A 108 -28.89 0.27 -51.09
C GLN A 108 -28.01 -0.59 -50.18
N THR A 109 -26.81 -0.10 -49.91
CA THR A 109 -25.85 -0.73 -49.00
C THR A 109 -25.27 0.32 -48.06
N ALA A 110 -25.14 -0.03 -46.78
CA ALA A 110 -24.40 0.74 -45.79
C ALA A 110 -23.41 -0.19 -45.06
N ALA A 111 -22.27 0.35 -44.61
CA ALA A 111 -21.26 -0.45 -43.91
C ALA A 111 -20.67 0.31 -42.73
N LYS A 112 -20.32 -0.44 -41.68
CA LYS A 112 -19.60 0.02 -40.50
C LYS A 112 -18.50 -0.99 -40.17
N THR A 113 -17.31 -0.52 -39.87
CA THR A 113 -16.23 -1.38 -39.36
C THR A 113 -16.24 -1.39 -37.83
N ILE A 114 -15.93 -2.56 -37.26
CA ILE A 114 -15.72 -2.76 -35.82
C ILE A 114 -14.46 -3.61 -35.64
N THR A 115 -13.79 -3.51 -34.49
CA THR A 115 -12.64 -4.37 -34.18
C THR A 115 -13.05 -5.39 -33.14
N ILE A 116 -12.84 -6.68 -33.41
CA ILE A 116 -12.90 -7.71 -32.38
C ILE A 116 -11.47 -8.02 -31.98
N GLN A 117 -11.10 -7.70 -30.74
CA GLN A 117 -9.76 -7.91 -30.23
C GLN A 117 -9.80 -8.72 -28.94
N GLN A 118 -8.68 -9.35 -28.65
CA GLN A 118 -8.48 -10.03 -27.39
C GLN A 118 -8.43 -9.00 -26.26
N LYS A 119 -9.06 -9.30 -25.12
CA LYS A 119 -9.00 -8.46 -23.91
C LYS A 119 -8.37 -9.27 -22.78
N VAL A 120 -7.42 -8.65 -22.10
CA VAL A 120 -6.89 -9.13 -20.83
C VAL A 120 -7.59 -8.34 -19.74
N GLU A 121 -8.43 -9.00 -18.96
CA GLU A 121 -9.13 -8.39 -17.83
C GLU A 121 -8.29 -8.61 -16.57
N VAL A 122 -7.93 -7.52 -15.89
CA VAL A 122 -7.24 -7.54 -14.60
C VAL A 122 -8.18 -6.99 -13.55
N LYS A 123 -8.54 -7.81 -12.57
CA LYS A 123 -9.41 -7.45 -11.46
C LYS A 123 -8.71 -7.63 -10.12
N GLY A 124 -9.18 -6.92 -9.11
CA GLY A 124 -8.70 -7.07 -7.75
C GLY A 124 -9.45 -6.17 -6.78
N LYS A 125 -8.96 -6.11 -5.54
CA LYS A 125 -9.51 -5.28 -4.48
C LYS A 125 -8.40 -4.49 -3.79
N VAL A 126 -8.65 -3.22 -3.48
CA VAL A 126 -7.73 -2.37 -2.71
C VAL A 126 -8.31 -2.12 -1.33
N VAL A 127 -7.50 -2.34 -0.30
CA VAL A 127 -7.88 -2.17 1.12
C VAL A 127 -6.79 -1.44 1.90
N ASP A 128 -7.14 -0.92 3.08
CA ASP A 128 -6.18 -0.29 4.00
C ASP A 128 -5.53 -1.29 4.99
N ALA A 129 -4.78 -0.76 5.96
CA ALA A 129 -4.13 -1.52 7.01
C ALA A 129 -5.08 -2.40 7.83
N SER A 130 -6.32 -1.97 8.04
CA SER A 130 -7.37 -2.68 8.78
C SER A 130 -8.14 -3.71 7.94
N GLY A 131 -7.98 -3.64 6.61
CA GLY A 131 -8.74 -4.45 5.66
C GLY A 131 -10.02 -3.77 5.16
N ALA A 132 -10.27 -2.52 5.54
CA ALA A 132 -11.39 -1.74 5.03
C ALA A 132 -11.16 -1.39 3.54
N ALA A 133 -12.25 -1.40 2.77
CA ALA A 133 -12.22 -1.11 1.35
C ALA A 133 -11.79 0.33 1.06
N LEU A 134 -10.87 0.50 0.11
CA LEU A 134 -10.41 1.82 -0.32
C LEU A 134 -11.05 2.19 -1.64
N ALA A 135 -12.15 2.95 -1.59
CA ALA A 135 -12.78 3.56 -2.75
C ALA A 135 -11.97 4.73 -3.29
N GLY A 136 -11.97 4.98 -4.60
CA GLY A 136 -11.29 6.15 -5.17
C GLY A 136 -9.75 6.03 -5.23
N ALA A 137 -9.17 4.84 -5.08
CA ALA A 137 -7.75 4.60 -5.35
C ALA A 137 -7.55 4.45 -6.86
N THR A 138 -6.53 5.10 -7.42
CA THR A 138 -6.16 4.94 -8.83
C THR A 138 -5.29 3.71 -8.98
N VAL A 139 -5.73 2.77 -9.82
CA VAL A 139 -4.96 1.62 -10.28
C VAL A 139 -4.48 1.91 -11.69
N ALA A 140 -3.18 1.76 -11.94
CA ALA A 140 -2.55 1.99 -13.24
C ALA A 140 -1.72 0.77 -13.64
N ILE A 141 -1.85 0.36 -14.90
CA ILE A 141 -1.07 -0.70 -15.53
C ILE A 141 -0.68 -0.19 -16.93
N ASP A 142 0.60 0.14 -17.12
CA ASP A 142 1.08 0.96 -18.25
C ASP A 142 0.25 2.25 -18.42
N THR A 143 -0.44 2.41 -19.55
CA THR A 143 -1.28 3.57 -19.87
C THR A 143 -2.75 3.37 -19.46
N ALA A 144 -3.15 2.14 -19.14
CA ALA A 144 -4.50 1.85 -18.70
C ALA A 144 -4.67 2.21 -17.23
N THR A 145 -5.80 2.85 -16.90
CA THR A 145 -6.11 3.25 -15.53
C THR A 145 -7.54 2.89 -15.17
N ALA A 146 -7.78 2.62 -13.89
CA ALA A 146 -9.10 2.50 -13.29
C ALA A 146 -9.10 3.16 -11.91
N THR A 147 -10.30 3.43 -11.40
CA THR A 147 -10.50 3.89 -10.02
C THR A 147 -11.31 2.85 -9.27
N THR A 148 -10.91 2.54 -8.04
CA THR A 148 -11.61 1.54 -7.22
C THR A 148 -13.02 2.01 -6.82
N ALA A 149 -13.97 1.08 -6.82
CA ALA A 149 -15.36 1.29 -6.43
C ALA A 149 -15.52 1.42 -4.89
N SER A 150 -16.74 1.65 -4.41
CA SER A 150 -17.05 1.81 -2.97
C SER A 150 -16.66 0.58 -2.11
N ASP A 151 -16.67 -0.61 -2.70
CA ASP A 151 -16.24 -1.86 -2.07
C ASP A 151 -14.73 -2.14 -2.26
N GLY A 152 -14.00 -1.20 -2.86
CA GLY A 152 -12.56 -1.29 -3.12
C GLY A 152 -12.20 -2.11 -4.35
N THR A 153 -13.17 -2.66 -5.09
CA THR A 153 -12.90 -3.46 -6.29
C THR A 153 -12.48 -2.60 -7.48
N PHE A 154 -11.73 -3.18 -8.42
CA PHE A 154 -11.41 -2.55 -9.69
C PHE A 154 -11.33 -3.59 -10.81
N THR A 155 -11.52 -3.11 -12.05
CA THR A 155 -11.28 -3.87 -13.29
C THR A 155 -10.54 -2.98 -14.29
N ILE A 156 -9.45 -3.48 -14.89
CA ILE A 156 -8.69 -2.85 -15.97
C ILE A 156 -8.63 -3.81 -17.16
N TYR A 157 -8.76 -3.28 -18.38
CA TYR A 157 -8.57 -4.04 -19.60
C TYR A 157 -7.25 -3.68 -20.28
N LEU A 158 -6.45 -4.69 -20.61
CA LEU A 158 -5.17 -4.56 -21.31
C LEU A 158 -5.28 -5.12 -22.74
N PRO A 159 -4.51 -4.58 -23.70
CA PRO A 159 -4.59 -4.97 -25.10
C PRO A 159 -3.93 -6.33 -25.40
N ALA A 160 -3.04 -6.82 -24.54
CA ALA A 160 -2.31 -8.07 -24.74
C ALA A 160 -2.00 -8.76 -23.40
N ALA A 161 -1.71 -10.06 -23.48
CA ALA A 161 -1.13 -10.80 -22.37
C ALA A 161 0.36 -10.50 -22.25
N GLY A 162 0.88 -10.57 -21.03
CA GLY A 162 2.28 -10.25 -20.77
C GLY A 162 2.55 -9.91 -19.32
N THR A 163 3.80 -9.54 -19.06
CA THR A 163 4.22 -9.05 -17.74
C THR A 163 4.10 -7.54 -17.69
N TYR A 164 3.42 -7.05 -16.67
CA TYR A 164 3.14 -5.64 -16.44
C TYR A 164 3.54 -5.23 -15.03
N THR A 165 3.71 -3.93 -14.82
CA THR A 165 3.82 -3.35 -13.47
C THR A 165 2.49 -2.69 -13.12
N ILE A 166 1.85 -3.19 -12.05
CA ILE A 166 0.68 -2.54 -11.46
C ILE A 166 1.15 -1.50 -10.43
N LYS A 167 0.58 -0.30 -10.52
CA LYS A 167 0.77 0.81 -9.58
C LYS A 167 -0.57 1.20 -8.99
N VAL A 168 -0.67 1.27 -7.66
CA VAL A 168 -1.89 1.74 -6.97
C VAL A 168 -1.54 2.94 -6.11
N SER A 169 -2.24 4.05 -6.33
CA SER A 169 -2.03 5.32 -5.61
C SER A 169 -3.34 5.90 -5.10
N LYS A 170 -3.29 6.46 -3.89
CA LYS A 170 -4.39 7.19 -3.25
C LYS A 170 -3.77 8.30 -2.39
N ALA A 171 -4.41 9.46 -2.32
CA ALA A 171 -3.94 10.56 -1.47
C ALA A 171 -3.80 10.11 0.00
N ASN A 172 -2.71 10.51 0.65
CA ASN A 172 -2.34 10.13 2.03
C ASN A 172 -1.97 8.65 2.22
N TYR A 173 -1.75 7.90 1.14
CA TYR A 173 -1.22 6.53 1.18
C TYR A 173 0.11 6.43 0.45
N TYR A 174 0.95 5.50 0.87
CA TYR A 174 2.11 5.09 0.09
C TYR A 174 1.66 4.40 -1.19
N THR A 175 2.34 4.69 -2.29
CA THR A 175 2.07 4.03 -3.56
C THR A 175 2.52 2.58 -3.51
N TYR A 176 1.65 1.68 -3.93
CA TYR A 176 1.97 0.27 -4.13
C TYR A 176 2.44 0.03 -5.56
N THR A 177 3.49 -0.77 -5.72
CA THR A 177 4.00 -1.18 -7.03
C THR A 177 4.35 -2.67 -7.00
N LYS A 178 3.90 -3.45 -7.98
CA LYS A 178 4.24 -4.87 -8.11
C LYS A 178 4.27 -5.31 -9.58
N SER A 179 5.12 -6.28 -9.90
CA SER A 179 5.09 -6.97 -11.20
C SER A 179 4.02 -8.06 -11.20
N ILE A 180 3.18 -8.10 -12.24
CA ILE A 180 2.15 -9.11 -12.47
C ILE A 180 2.35 -9.73 -13.86
N THR A 181 2.07 -11.02 -14.00
CA THR A 181 1.98 -11.67 -15.31
C THR A 181 0.52 -11.95 -15.60
N THR A 182 0.06 -11.53 -16.77
CA THR A 182 -1.32 -11.65 -17.20
C THR A 182 -1.43 -12.60 -18.38
N VAL A 183 -2.53 -13.34 -18.41
CA VAL A 183 -2.96 -14.18 -19.52
C VAL A 183 -4.22 -13.61 -20.15
N ILE A 184 -4.60 -14.16 -21.29
CA ILE A 184 -5.84 -13.83 -21.97
C ILE A 184 -7.04 -14.17 -21.08
N GLY A 185 -8.03 -13.28 -21.04
CA GLY A 185 -9.20 -13.44 -20.18
C GLY A 185 -8.99 -12.85 -18.79
N ALA A 186 -9.60 -13.46 -17.78
CA ALA A 186 -9.66 -12.92 -16.43
C ALA A 186 -8.39 -13.23 -15.62
N ASN A 187 -7.81 -12.20 -15.02
CA ASN A 187 -6.66 -12.24 -14.13
C ASN A 187 -7.06 -11.58 -12.81
N ASP A 188 -6.99 -12.32 -11.72
CA ASP A 188 -7.25 -11.79 -10.38
C ASP A 188 -5.92 -11.54 -9.65
N VAL A 189 -5.63 -10.28 -9.34
CA VAL A 189 -4.42 -9.92 -8.59
C VAL A 189 -4.64 -9.94 -7.07
N GLY A 190 -5.82 -10.34 -6.63
CA GLY A 190 -6.20 -10.49 -5.23
C GLY A 190 -6.40 -9.15 -4.52
N THR A 191 -6.10 -9.16 -3.22
CA THR A 191 -6.23 -7.98 -2.36
C THR A 191 -4.90 -7.24 -2.27
N ILE A 192 -4.89 -5.99 -2.70
CA ILE A 192 -3.79 -5.04 -2.59
C ILE A 192 -4.01 -4.20 -1.34
N LYS A 193 -3.09 -4.28 -0.39
CA LYS A 193 -3.13 -3.55 0.87
C LYS A 193 -2.27 -2.29 0.76
N LEU A 194 -2.86 -1.11 0.97
CA LEU A 194 -2.15 0.16 1.06
C LEU A 194 -1.91 0.54 2.52
N THR A 195 -0.74 1.12 2.78
CA THR A 195 -0.39 1.70 4.08
C THR A 195 -0.60 3.21 4.04
N SER A 196 -1.37 3.76 4.98
CA SER A 196 -1.56 5.20 5.06
C SER A 196 -0.33 5.88 5.68
N TYR A 197 -0.16 7.18 5.42
CA TYR A 197 0.88 7.98 6.10
C TYR A 197 0.60 8.06 7.61
N GLU A 198 -0.67 8.13 7.99
CA GLU A 198 -1.12 8.18 9.39
C GLU A 198 -0.73 6.91 10.16
N ASP A 199 -0.99 5.72 9.60
CA ASP A 199 -0.58 4.45 10.21
C ASP A 199 0.93 4.41 10.44
N LYS A 200 1.70 4.96 9.48
CA LYS A 200 3.15 5.01 9.57
C LYS A 200 3.63 6.00 10.64
N ILE A 201 2.96 7.14 10.77
CA ILE A 201 3.24 8.13 11.82
C ILE A 201 2.95 7.51 13.20
N SER A 202 1.79 6.87 13.37
CA SER A 202 1.43 6.16 14.61
C SER A 202 2.46 5.09 14.99
N GLU A 203 2.95 4.29 14.03
CA GLU A 203 4.02 3.32 14.25
C GLU A 203 5.31 3.99 14.74
N LEU A 204 5.67 5.14 14.16
CA LEU A 204 6.86 5.89 14.54
C LEU A 204 6.73 6.55 15.92
N GLU A 205 5.55 7.05 16.28
CA GLU A 205 5.28 7.61 17.61
C GLU A 205 5.43 6.55 18.71
N VAL A 206 4.91 5.34 18.50
CA VAL A 206 5.11 4.22 19.44
C VAL A 206 6.59 3.87 19.58
N LYS A 207 7.35 3.89 18.48
CA LYS A 207 8.81 3.68 18.52
C LYS A 207 9.52 4.77 19.33
N ILE A 208 9.15 6.03 19.16
CA ILE A 208 9.71 7.16 19.92
C ILE A 208 9.40 7.02 21.41
N GLU A 209 8.17 6.66 21.77
CA GLU A 209 7.78 6.45 23.17
C GLU A 209 8.59 5.34 23.83
N ASN A 210 8.81 4.23 23.13
CA ASN A 210 9.66 3.14 23.61
C ASN A 210 11.13 3.58 23.79
N LEU A 211 11.66 4.38 22.87
CA LEU A 211 13.00 4.95 22.99
C LEU A 211 13.10 5.90 24.20
N ASN A 212 12.09 6.72 24.46
CA ASN A 212 12.05 7.60 25.62
C ASN A 212 12.04 6.82 26.94
N LYS A 213 11.29 5.72 27.02
CA LYS A 213 11.33 4.80 28.18
C LYS A 213 12.70 4.21 28.40
N LEU A 214 13.39 3.80 27.32
CA LEU A 214 14.75 3.29 27.41
C LEU A 214 15.73 4.35 27.94
N ILE A 215 15.63 5.60 27.45
CA ILE A 215 16.43 6.73 27.93
C ILE A 215 16.18 6.98 29.43
N ALA A 216 14.93 6.97 29.87
CA ALA A 216 14.59 7.15 31.28
C ALA A 216 15.21 6.05 32.17
N SER A 217 15.16 4.80 31.72
CA SER A 217 15.80 3.67 32.42
C SER A 217 17.32 3.83 32.49
N LEU A 218 17.97 4.22 31.39
CA LEU A 218 19.42 4.46 31.36
C LEU A 218 19.83 5.59 32.30
N ASN A 219 19.05 6.67 32.35
CA ASN A 219 19.28 7.77 33.28
C ASN A 219 19.16 7.31 34.75
N GLY A 220 18.19 6.44 35.06
CA GLY A 220 18.07 5.83 36.38
C GLY A 220 19.31 5.02 36.77
N THR A 221 19.82 4.20 35.84
CA THR A 221 21.07 3.43 36.05
C THR A 221 22.27 4.35 36.28
N ILE A 222 22.42 5.41 35.48
CA ILE A 222 23.52 6.38 35.63
C ILE A 222 23.47 7.03 37.02
N GLN A 223 22.30 7.47 37.48
CA GLN A 223 22.13 8.05 38.82
C GLN A 223 22.48 7.05 39.92
N GLY A 224 22.10 5.78 39.77
CA GLY A 224 22.46 4.71 40.69
C GLY A 224 23.98 4.53 40.77
N LEU A 225 24.66 4.45 39.62
CA LEU A 225 26.11 4.33 39.55
C LEU A 225 26.83 5.54 40.16
N GLN A 226 26.31 6.75 39.95
CA GLN A 226 26.85 7.96 40.56
C GLN A 226 26.77 7.93 42.10
N LYS A 227 25.66 7.45 42.67
CA LYS A 227 25.52 7.28 44.13
C LYS A 227 26.50 6.26 44.69
N SER A 228 26.63 5.10 44.03
CA SER A 228 27.60 4.09 44.43
C SER A 228 29.03 4.62 44.38
N LEU A 229 29.37 5.41 43.35
CA LEU A 229 30.68 6.05 43.25
C LEU A 229 30.94 7.02 44.41
N GLN A 230 29.95 7.84 44.79
CA GLN A 230 30.06 8.75 45.93
C GLN A 230 30.25 8.00 47.25
N SER A 231 29.51 6.91 47.47
CA SER A 231 29.68 6.04 48.64
C SER A 231 31.10 5.48 48.70
N ASN A 232 31.57 4.91 47.60
CA ASN A 232 32.93 4.35 47.52
C ASN A 232 34.00 5.43 47.76
N GLN A 233 33.81 6.66 47.28
CA GLN A 233 34.72 7.78 47.55
C GLN A 233 34.74 8.14 49.04
N ALA A 234 33.60 8.12 49.71
CA ALA A 234 33.51 8.36 51.15
C ALA A 234 34.23 7.26 51.95
N ASP A 235 34.03 5.99 51.58
CA ASP A 235 34.69 4.85 52.21
C ASP A 235 36.21 4.93 52.05
N VAL A 236 36.70 5.28 50.85
CA VAL A 236 38.13 5.49 50.59
C VAL A 236 38.69 6.63 51.46
N ALA A 237 37.95 7.73 51.62
CA ALA A 237 38.37 8.84 52.48
C ALA A 237 38.46 8.40 53.95
N ALA A 238 37.46 7.66 54.44
CA ALA A 238 37.45 7.13 55.79
C ALA A 238 38.62 6.16 56.05
N LEU A 239 38.87 5.23 55.11
CA LEU A 239 40.01 4.32 55.18
C LEU A 239 41.34 5.08 55.23
N LYS A 240 41.49 6.16 54.44
CA LYS A 240 42.68 7.00 54.46
C LYS A 240 42.89 7.66 55.83
N SER A 241 41.83 8.14 56.48
CA SER A 241 41.91 8.69 57.84
C SER A 241 42.30 7.62 58.87
N THR A 242 41.75 6.41 58.78
CA THR A 242 42.15 5.29 59.65
C THR A 242 43.62 4.93 59.47
N ILE A 243 44.12 4.88 58.22
CA ILE A 243 45.54 4.65 57.94
C ILE A 243 46.42 5.72 58.60
N GLN A 244 46.03 7.00 58.53
CA GLN A 244 46.77 8.08 59.17
C GLN A 244 46.80 7.94 60.70
N GLN A 245 45.67 7.59 61.33
CA GLN A 245 45.62 7.35 62.77
C GLN A 245 46.50 6.17 63.19
N LEU A 246 46.51 5.09 62.41
CA LEU A 246 47.40 3.96 62.63
C LEU A 246 48.87 4.36 62.52
N GLN A 247 49.23 5.20 61.54
CA GLN A 247 50.59 5.74 61.41
C GLN A 247 51.00 6.59 62.62
N THR A 248 50.10 7.40 63.17
CA THR A 248 50.35 8.14 64.43
C THR A 248 50.55 7.20 65.60
N THR A 249 49.70 6.17 65.72
CA THR A 249 49.80 5.17 66.80
C THR A 249 51.13 4.41 66.72
N ILE A 250 51.57 4.02 65.52
CA ILE A 250 52.86 3.37 65.30
C ILE A 250 54.02 4.26 65.77
N GLN A 251 53.99 5.56 65.46
CA GLN A 251 55.02 6.50 65.92
C GLN A 251 55.05 6.63 67.44
N GLN A 252 53.90 6.71 68.09
CA GLN A 252 53.81 6.76 69.56
C GLN A 252 54.39 5.51 70.21
N LEU A 253 54.09 4.32 69.66
CA LEU A 253 54.66 3.05 70.12
C LEU A 253 56.19 3.01 69.96
N GLN A 254 56.72 3.58 68.88
CA GLN A 254 58.17 3.68 68.68
C GLN A 254 58.83 4.57 69.74
N THR A 255 58.24 5.73 70.05
CA THR A 255 58.71 6.61 71.14
C THR A 255 58.70 5.90 72.49
N LEU A 256 57.59 5.22 72.80
CA LEU A 256 57.46 4.47 74.06
C LEU A 256 58.50 3.34 74.16
N SER A 257 58.78 2.64 73.05
CA SER A 257 59.83 1.61 73.00
C SER A 257 61.22 2.18 73.31
N SER A 258 61.52 3.40 72.84
CA SER A 258 62.78 4.09 73.17
C SER A 258 62.84 4.50 74.64
N GLU A 259 61.75 5.01 75.22
CA GLU A 259 61.67 5.35 76.65
C GLU A 259 61.88 4.13 77.55
N VAL A 260 61.24 2.99 77.24
CA VAL A 260 61.44 1.73 77.97
C VAL A 260 62.90 1.27 77.91
N SER A 261 63.56 1.43 76.77
CA SER A 261 64.98 1.09 76.62
C SER A 261 65.88 1.96 77.50
N SER A 262 65.57 3.26 77.59
CA SER A 262 66.27 4.20 78.49
C SER A 262 66.04 3.84 79.96
N LEU A 263 64.78 3.60 80.36
CA LEU A 263 64.44 3.20 81.74
C LEU A 263 65.15 1.91 82.14
N ARG A 264 65.22 0.92 81.24
CA ARG A 264 65.96 -0.33 81.48
C ARG A 264 67.44 -0.07 81.73
N SER A 265 68.03 0.87 81.00
CA SER A 265 69.44 1.26 81.18
C SER A 265 69.64 1.94 82.53
N SER A 266 68.79 2.91 82.90
CA SER A 266 68.82 3.57 84.21
C SER A 266 68.64 2.58 85.38
N LEU A 267 67.73 1.61 85.25
CA LEU A 267 67.52 0.57 86.26
C LEU A 267 68.76 -0.33 86.42
N SER A 268 69.44 -0.67 85.33
CA SER A 268 70.69 -1.43 85.36
C SER A 268 71.80 -0.67 86.09
N SER A 269 71.90 0.65 85.89
CA SER A 269 72.82 1.51 86.63
C SER A 269 72.49 1.53 88.13
N ALA A 270 71.23 1.80 88.49
CA ALA A 270 70.80 1.80 89.89
C ALA A 270 71.02 0.45 90.59
N THR A 271 70.83 -0.66 89.87
CA THR A 271 71.12 -2.01 90.38
C THR A 271 72.61 -2.17 90.71
N SER A 272 73.48 -1.68 89.83
CA SER A 272 74.93 -1.66 90.06
C SER A 272 75.31 -0.79 91.26
N ASP A 273 74.70 0.39 91.39
CA ASP A 273 74.93 1.31 92.51
C ASP A 273 74.53 0.67 93.85
N VAL A 274 73.38 0.01 93.93
CA VAL A 274 72.92 -0.70 95.13
C VAL A 274 73.86 -1.85 95.51
N ALA A 275 74.35 -2.61 94.51
CA ALA A 275 75.35 -3.66 94.76
C ALA A 275 76.63 -3.07 95.37
N SER A 276 77.12 -1.97 94.81
CA SER A 276 78.30 -1.26 95.33
C SER A 276 78.09 -0.76 96.76
N LEU A 277 76.94 -0.14 97.06
CA LEU A 277 76.59 0.31 98.41
C LEU A 277 76.51 -0.86 99.41
N LYS A 278 75.93 -1.99 99.00
CA LYS A 278 75.86 -3.21 99.83
C LYS A 278 77.26 -3.72 100.18
N ASP A 279 78.18 -3.72 99.22
CA ASP A 279 79.58 -4.08 99.46
C ASP A 279 80.26 -3.10 100.41
N GLN A 280 80.03 -1.79 100.25
CA GLN A 280 80.55 -0.76 101.15
C GLN A 280 80.04 -0.93 102.60
N VAL A 281 78.73 -1.15 102.79
CA VAL A 281 78.14 -1.40 104.12
C VAL A 281 78.72 -2.65 104.76
N SER A 282 78.92 -3.73 103.98
CA SER A 282 79.52 -4.98 104.48
C SER A 282 80.95 -4.76 104.97
N LYS A 283 81.75 -3.97 104.24
CA LYS A 283 83.10 -3.57 104.66
C LYS A 283 83.07 -2.76 105.95
N LEU A 284 82.22 -1.73 106.03
CA LEU A 284 82.05 -0.91 107.24
C LEU A 284 81.68 -1.75 108.47
N ASN A 285 80.70 -2.66 108.33
CA ASN A 285 80.26 -3.51 109.43
C ASN A 285 81.38 -4.43 109.95
N SER A 286 82.22 -4.95 109.04
CA SER A 286 83.41 -5.71 109.44
C SER A 286 84.44 -4.88 110.21
N SER A 287 84.58 -3.59 109.88
CA SER A 287 85.49 -2.68 110.58
C SER A 287 85.01 -2.25 111.97
N LEU A 288 83.70 -2.22 112.24
CA LEU A 288 83.16 -1.87 113.57
C LEU A 288 83.16 -3.02 114.59
N GLY A 289 83.12 -4.27 114.13
CA GLY A 289 83.11 -5.46 115.00
C GLY A 289 84.49 -5.96 115.43
N SER A 290 85.55 -5.24 115.05
CA SER A 290 86.97 -5.52 115.35
C SER A 290 87.51 -4.55 116.38
#